data_AF-K1SB56-F1
#
_entry.id   AF-K1SB56-F1
#
_cell.length_a   1.000
_cell.length_b   1.000
_cell.length_c   1.000
_cell.angle_alpha   90.00
_cell.angle_beta   90.00
_cell.angle_gamma   90.00
#
_symmetry.space_group_name_H-M   'P 1'
#
loop_
_entity.id
_entity.type
_entity.pdbx_description
1 polymer ?
#
loop_
_entity_poly.entity_id
_entity_poly.type
_entity_poly.pdbx_seq_one_letter_code
_entity_poly.pdbx_strand_id
1 'polypeptide(L)'
;MESELVPALGCTEPIALAYAAAKAKEVLGKMPDHITMRCSGNIIKNVKGVKVPNSGGMKGVEAAAVLGITGGDPSQALEVLEHVTDREIDEAEKLLKAGFCDCVLKDDVANLYIEAYAVCKKAEKSEALVVIEDEHTN
;
A
#
# COMPACT_ATOMS: atom_id res chain seq x y z
N MET A 1 -12.86 -2.71 13.48
CA MET A 1 -12.52 -2.16 12.16
C MET A 1 -12.14 -0.71 12.39
N GLU A 2 -10.89 -0.37 12.08
CA GLU A 2 -10.42 1.02 12.10
C GLU A 2 -10.23 1.51 10.66
N SER A 3 -10.63 2.75 10.40
CA SER A 3 -10.59 3.35 9.06
C SER A 3 -9.99 4.75 9.12
N GLU A 4 -9.06 5.02 8.20
CA GLU A 4 -8.42 6.32 8.07
C GLU A 4 -8.47 6.79 6.61
N LEU A 5 -8.88 8.05 6.43
CA LEU A 5 -8.86 8.76 5.15
C LEU A 5 -7.64 9.67 5.14
N VAL A 6 -6.76 9.50 4.16
CA VAL A 6 -5.58 10.37 4.00
C VAL A 6 -5.73 11.18 2.71
N PRO A 7 -5.60 12.52 2.76
CA PRO A 7 -5.64 13.35 1.56
C PRO A 7 -4.52 12.96 0.59
N ALA A 8 -4.77 13.20 -0.70
CA ALA A 8 -3.81 12.91 -1.76
C ALA A 8 -2.43 13.54 -1.47
N LEU A 9 -1.48 12.70 -1.10
CA LEU A 9 -0.09 13.05 -0.92
C LEU A 9 0.51 13.27 -2.32
N GLY A 10 0.72 14.54 -2.71
CA GLY A 10 1.26 14.91 -4.01
C GLY A 10 2.65 14.32 -4.25
N CYS A 11 2.70 13.10 -4.78
CA CYS A 11 3.87 12.35 -5.26
C CYS A 11 3.41 11.20 -6.15
N THR A 12 4.35 10.58 -6.86
CA THR A 12 4.10 9.50 -7.83
C THR A 12 3.27 8.33 -7.26
N GLU A 13 2.50 7.67 -8.12
CA GLU A 13 1.54 6.63 -7.74
C GLU A 13 2.11 5.46 -6.92
N PRO A 14 3.35 4.97 -7.13
CA PRO A 14 3.93 3.93 -6.29
C PRO A 14 4.14 4.35 -4.82
N ILE A 15 4.43 5.63 -4.57
CA ILE A 15 4.63 6.14 -3.20
C ILE A 15 3.30 6.17 -2.46
N ALA A 16 2.22 6.62 -3.11
CA ALA A 16 0.89 6.63 -2.51
C ALA A 16 0.42 5.22 -2.12
N LEU A 17 0.71 4.21 -2.95
CA LEU A 17 0.40 2.80 -2.65
C LEU A 17 1.20 2.28 -1.46
N ALA A 18 2.50 2.54 -1.42
CA ALA A 18 3.36 2.14 -0.31
C ALA A 18 2.94 2.81 1.00
N TYR A 19 2.63 4.11 0.94
CA TYR A 19 2.12 4.88 2.08
C TYR A 19 0.79 4.32 2.59
N ALA A 20 -0.19 4.06 1.72
CA ALA A 20 -1.48 3.49 2.11
C ALA A 20 -1.30 2.15 2.86
N ALA A 21 -0.41 1.31 2.35
CA ALA A 21 -0.13 0.01 2.95
C ALA A 21 0.62 0.14 4.29
N ALA A 22 1.65 0.97 4.37
CA ALA A 22 2.38 1.26 5.60
C ALA A 22 1.43 1.79 6.69
N LYS A 23 0.54 2.70 6.31
CA LYS A 23 -0.49 3.26 7.19
C LYS A 23 -1.50 2.21 7.63
N ALA A 24 -1.92 1.30 6.75
CA ALA A 24 -2.81 0.20 7.12
C ALA A 24 -2.17 -0.74 8.17
N LYS A 25 -0.86 -1.00 8.09
CA LYS A 25 -0.11 -1.72 9.14
C LYS A 25 -0.05 -0.93 10.44
N GLU A 26 0.19 0.38 10.38
CA GLU A 26 0.22 1.24 11.58
C GLU A 26 -1.13 1.22 12.30
N VAL A 27 -2.23 1.43 11.57
CA VAL A 27 -3.61 1.37 12.09
C VAL A 27 -3.92 -0.03 12.62
N LEU A 28 -3.50 -1.09 11.94
CA LEU A 28 -3.67 -2.47 12.42
C LEU A 28 -2.86 -2.74 13.71
N GLY A 29 -1.80 -1.98 13.96
CA GLY A 29 -0.90 -2.10 15.11
C GLY A 29 0.02 -3.33 15.07
N LYS A 30 0.00 -4.10 13.97
CA LYS A 30 0.74 -5.36 13.81
C LYS A 30 0.90 -5.73 12.33
N MET A 31 1.79 -6.68 12.05
CA MET A 31 1.97 -7.24 10.72
C MET A 31 0.69 -7.98 10.27
N PRO A 32 0.08 -7.62 9.13
CA PRO A 32 -1.08 -8.36 8.60
C PRO A 32 -0.71 -9.78 8.18
N ASP A 33 -1.70 -10.67 8.12
CA ASP A 33 -1.56 -11.98 7.45
C ASP A 33 -1.74 -11.84 5.93
N HIS A 34 -2.49 -10.83 5.47
CA HIS A 34 -2.74 -10.53 4.06
C HIS A 34 -3.15 -9.07 3.87
N ILE A 35 -2.87 -8.51 2.69
CA ILE A 35 -3.36 -7.19 2.28
C ILE A 35 -4.02 -7.25 0.90
N THR A 36 -5.11 -6.51 0.72
CA THR A 36 -5.74 -6.33 -0.59
C THR A 36 -5.72 -4.85 -0.94
N MET A 37 -5.09 -4.52 -2.08
CA MET A 37 -5.08 -3.18 -2.64
C MET A 37 -6.23 -3.07 -3.64
N ARG A 38 -7.24 -2.23 -3.34
CA ARG A 38 -8.31 -1.92 -4.29
C ARG A 38 -8.06 -0.54 -4.87
N CYS A 39 -7.82 -0.47 -6.17
CA CYS A 39 -7.33 0.75 -6.81
C CYS A 39 -8.20 1.12 -8.01
N SER A 40 -8.25 2.42 -8.33
CA SER A 40 -8.85 2.87 -9.59
C SER A 40 -8.10 2.28 -10.79
N GLY A 41 -8.78 2.18 -11.93
CA GLY A 41 -8.16 1.72 -13.16
C GLY A 41 -7.00 2.61 -13.62
N ASN A 42 -7.00 3.89 -13.25
CA ASN A 42 -5.91 4.82 -13.55
C ASN A 42 -4.65 4.49 -12.75
N ILE A 43 -4.78 4.25 -11.44
CA ILE A 43 -3.64 3.85 -10.57
C ILE A 43 -3.03 2.53 -11.03
N ILE A 44 -3.86 1.51 -11.30
CA ILE A 44 -3.37 0.21 -11.75
C ILE A 44 -2.59 0.34 -13.07
N LYS A 45 -3.12 1.11 -14.04
CA LYS A 45 -2.44 1.35 -15.33
C LYS A 45 -1.12 2.08 -15.16
N ASN A 46 -1.08 3.13 -14.33
CA ASN A 46 0.09 3.96 -14.15
C ASN A 46 1.23 3.22 -13.45
N VAL A 47 0.92 2.31 -12.50
CA VAL A 47 1.95 1.63 -11.71
C VAL A 47 2.38 0.29 -12.30
N LYS A 48 1.59 -0.34 -13.19
CA LYS A 48 1.84 -1.69 -13.72
C LYS A 48 3.27 -1.96 -14.19
N GLY A 49 3.92 -0.98 -14.83
CA GLY A 49 5.30 -1.10 -15.33
C GLY A 49 6.34 -0.30 -14.56
N VAL A 50 5.93 0.45 -13.54
CA VAL A 50 6.78 1.43 -12.85
C VAL A 50 7.59 0.74 -11.76
N LYS A 51 8.87 1.11 -11.68
CA LYS A 51 9.76 0.67 -10.61
C LYS A 51 9.41 1.39 -9.32
N VAL A 52 9.23 0.61 -8.26
CA VAL A 52 9.04 1.15 -6.91
C VAL A 52 10.38 1.72 -6.42
N PRO A 53 10.43 2.97 -5.94
CA PRO A 53 11.64 3.55 -5.36
C PRO A 53 12.21 2.68 -4.22
N ASN A 54 13.54 2.64 -4.08
CA ASN A 54 14.25 1.92 -3.01
C ASN A 54 13.87 0.43 -2.82
N SER A 55 13.27 -0.18 -3.85
CA SER A 55 12.77 -1.57 -3.79
C SER A 55 13.75 -2.65 -4.26
N GLY A 56 14.98 -2.28 -4.64
CA GLY A 56 15.88 -3.21 -5.31
C GLY A 56 15.49 -3.61 -6.73
N GLY A 57 14.38 -3.11 -7.29
CA GLY A 57 13.96 -3.43 -8.66
C GLY A 57 12.51 -3.88 -8.83
N MET A 58 11.74 -4.01 -7.75
CA MET A 58 10.35 -4.43 -7.80
C MET A 58 9.47 -3.43 -8.56
N LYS A 59 8.36 -3.93 -9.11
CA LYS A 59 7.44 -3.16 -9.96
C LYS A 59 6.00 -3.55 -9.69
N GLY A 60 5.09 -2.63 -9.94
CA GLY A 60 3.65 -2.89 -9.83
C GLY A 60 3.07 -2.54 -8.47
N VAL A 61 1.75 -2.74 -8.37
CA VAL A 61 0.94 -2.29 -7.22
C VAL A 61 1.28 -3.11 -5.98
N GLU A 62 1.32 -4.42 -6.16
CA GLU A 62 1.60 -5.38 -5.10
C GLU A 62 3.00 -5.18 -4.52
N ALA A 63 3.98 -4.90 -5.38
CA ALA A 63 5.33 -4.57 -4.94
C ALA A 63 5.38 -3.32 -4.06
N ALA A 64 4.69 -2.25 -4.47
CA ALA A 64 4.65 -1.00 -3.71
C ALA A 64 3.99 -1.22 -2.35
N ALA A 65 2.86 -1.92 -2.32
CA ALA A 65 2.13 -2.20 -1.09
C ALA A 65 2.93 -3.10 -0.13
N VAL A 66 3.51 -4.20 -0.62
CA VAL A 66 4.28 -5.13 0.21
C VAL A 66 5.52 -4.45 0.79
N LEU A 67 6.21 -3.63 0.01
CA LEU A 67 7.37 -2.87 0.50
C LEU A 67 6.96 -1.83 1.56
N GLY A 68 5.83 -1.17 1.36
CA GLY A 68 5.24 -0.29 2.36
C GLY A 68 4.92 -1.02 3.68
N ILE A 69 4.44 -2.25 3.61
CA ILE A 69 4.19 -3.08 4.80
C ILE A 69 5.48 -3.48 5.51
N THR A 70 6.52 -3.89 4.79
CA THR A 70 7.73 -4.41 5.44
C THR A 70 8.62 -3.29 5.98
N GLY A 71 8.95 -2.29 5.16
CA GLY A 71 9.91 -1.24 5.50
C GLY A 71 9.41 0.19 5.35
N GLY A 72 8.14 0.40 4.99
CA GLY A 72 7.57 1.72 4.87
C GLY A 72 7.38 2.43 6.21
N ASP A 73 7.73 3.72 6.27
CA ASP A 73 7.48 4.59 7.41
C ASP A 73 6.38 5.63 7.09
N PRO A 74 5.14 5.42 7.53
CA PRO A 74 4.04 6.34 7.21
C PRO A 74 4.22 7.73 7.85
N SER A 75 5.09 7.89 8.86
CA SER A 75 5.36 9.22 9.43
C SER A 75 6.12 10.15 8.48
N GLN A 76 6.78 9.57 7.47
CA GLN A 76 7.57 10.30 6.46
C GLN A 76 6.78 10.66 5.19
N ALA A 77 5.50 10.29 5.12
CA ALA A 77 4.59 10.68 4.04
C ALA A 77 5.14 10.39 2.63
N LEU A 78 5.67 11.41 1.93
CA LEU A 78 6.24 11.30 0.58
C LEU A 78 7.56 10.51 0.55
N GLU A 79 8.24 10.43 1.69
CA GLU A 79 9.52 9.75 1.90
C GLU A 79 9.32 8.39 2.59
N VAL A 80 8.12 7.80 2.51
CA VAL A 80 7.77 6.52 3.17
C VAL A 80 8.77 5.39 2.89
N LEU A 81 9.46 5.40 1.76
CA LEU A 81 10.44 4.36 1.38
C LEU A 81 11.91 4.79 1.55
N GLU A 82 12.20 5.95 2.15
CA GLU A 82 13.55 6.54 2.19
C GLU A 82 14.53 5.71 3.03
N HIS A 83 14.04 5.03 4.07
CA HIS A 83 14.88 4.28 5.02
C HIS A 83 14.75 2.76 4.88
N VAL A 84 14.16 2.29 3.78
CA VAL A 84 14.04 0.86 3.49
C VAL A 84 15.43 0.22 3.39
N THR A 85 15.60 -0.86 4.12
CA THR A 85 16.85 -1.63 4.20
C THR A 85 16.81 -2.88 3.30
N ASP A 86 17.99 -3.42 2.96
CA ASP A 86 18.11 -4.66 2.19
C ASP A 86 17.35 -5.84 2.83
N ARG A 87 17.28 -5.88 4.16
CA ARG A 87 16.53 -6.90 4.89
C ARG A 87 15.02 -6.79 4.62
N GLU A 88 14.48 -5.57 4.59
CA GLU A 88 13.05 -5.34 4.33
C GLU A 88 12.69 -5.56 2.87
N ILE A 89 13.64 -5.31 1.95
CA ILE A 89 13.55 -5.69 0.54
C ILE A 89 13.47 -7.21 0.41
N ASP A 90 14.38 -7.95 1.05
CA ASP A 90 14.39 -9.42 1.05
C ASP A 90 13.09 -10.00 1.64
N GLU A 91 12.55 -9.39 2.70
CA GLU A 91 11.28 -9.78 3.30
C GLU A 91 10.11 -9.50 2.35
N ALA A 92 10.09 -8.32 1.72
CA ALA A 92 9.07 -7.95 0.75
C ALA A 92 9.04 -8.92 -0.43
N GLU A 93 10.20 -9.31 -0.96
CA GLU A 93 10.27 -10.30 -2.04
C GLU A 93 9.67 -11.66 -1.64
N LYS A 94 9.94 -12.11 -0.42
CA LYS A 94 9.41 -13.38 0.10
C LYS A 94 7.89 -13.33 0.21
N LEU A 95 7.35 -12.24 0.76
CA LEU A 95 5.91 -12.04 0.90
C LEU A 95 5.22 -11.92 -0.46
N LEU A 96 5.82 -11.21 -1.40
CA LEU A 96 5.29 -11.09 -2.76
C LEU A 96 5.22 -12.46 -3.45
N LYS A 97 6.28 -13.27 -3.35
CA LYS A 97 6.31 -14.65 -3.88
C LYS A 97 5.31 -15.58 -3.17
N ALA A 98 4.96 -15.31 -1.92
CA ALA A 98 3.97 -16.04 -1.15
C ALA A 98 2.51 -15.61 -1.43
N GLY A 99 2.29 -14.61 -2.30
CA GLY A 99 0.95 -14.10 -2.59
C GLY A 99 0.33 -13.31 -1.44
N PHE A 100 1.15 -12.59 -0.67
CA PHE A 100 0.69 -11.79 0.48
C PHE A 100 -0.23 -10.61 0.11
N CYS A 101 -0.16 -10.15 -1.14
CA CYS A 101 -0.89 -8.99 -1.61
C CYS A 101 -1.66 -9.30 -2.89
N ASP A 102 -2.94 -8.94 -2.92
CA ASP A 102 -3.75 -8.91 -4.14
C ASP A 102 -4.00 -7.47 -4.60
N CYS A 103 -4.04 -7.26 -5.91
CA CYS A 103 -4.51 -6.03 -6.51
C CYS A 103 -5.88 -6.25 -7.18
N VAL A 104 -6.87 -5.42 -6.83
CA VAL A 104 -8.24 -5.51 -7.34
C VAL A 104 -8.64 -4.17 -7.95
N LEU A 105 -9.21 -4.21 -9.16
CA LEU A 105 -9.82 -3.03 -9.76
C LEU A 105 -11.07 -2.64 -8.98
N LYS A 106 -11.16 -1.37 -8.61
CA LYS A 106 -12.37 -0.76 -8.08
C LYS A 106 -12.98 0.12 -9.18
N ASP A 107 -14.18 -0.23 -9.60
CA ASP A 107 -14.98 0.55 -10.57
C ASP A 107 -15.78 1.66 -9.85
N ASP A 108 -16.22 2.66 -10.61
CA ASP A 108 -17.05 3.79 -10.15
C ASP A 108 -16.46 4.61 -8.99
N VAL A 109 -15.14 4.79 -8.98
CA VAL A 109 -14.40 5.61 -8.01
C VAL A 109 -13.65 6.76 -8.69
N ALA A 110 -13.15 7.69 -7.88
CA ALA A 110 -12.31 8.79 -8.34
C ALA A 110 -11.07 8.29 -9.13
N ASN A 111 -10.53 9.16 -9.99
CA ASN A 111 -9.35 8.84 -10.79
C ASN A 111 -8.15 8.45 -9.92
N LEU A 112 -7.97 9.13 -8.78
CA LEU A 112 -7.07 8.71 -7.72
C LEU A 112 -7.92 8.05 -6.63
N TYR A 113 -7.86 6.72 -6.57
CA TYR A 113 -8.45 5.94 -5.49
C TYR A 113 -7.53 4.78 -5.17
N ILE A 114 -7.11 4.69 -3.92
CA ILE A 114 -6.30 3.62 -3.35
C ILE A 114 -6.94 3.22 -2.03
N GLU A 115 -7.29 1.95 -1.91
CA GLU A 115 -7.81 1.37 -0.69
C GLU A 115 -6.91 0.21 -0.27
N ALA A 116 -6.25 0.35 0.87
CA ALA A 116 -5.43 -0.68 1.49
C ALA A 116 -6.23 -1.39 2.58
N TYR A 117 -6.60 -2.64 2.33
CA TYR A 117 -7.35 -3.46 3.28
C TYR A 117 -6.46 -4.56 3.86
N ALA A 118 -6.03 -4.39 5.10
CA ALA A 118 -5.13 -5.30 5.80
C ALA A 118 -5.89 -6.16 6.82
N VAL A 119 -5.60 -7.47 6.86
CA VAL A 119 -6.29 -8.42 7.74
C VAL A 119 -5.34 -9.30 8.54
N CYS A 120 -5.64 -9.51 9.81
CA CYS A 120 -5.06 -10.56 10.66
C CYS A 120 -6.12 -11.59 11.02
N LYS A 121 -5.80 -12.87 10.79
CA LYS A 121 -6.66 -14.04 11.04
C LYS A 121 -6.20 -14.86 12.23
N LYS A 122 -4.97 -14.69 12.72
CA LYS A 122 -4.43 -15.47 13.85
C LYS A 122 -4.78 -14.82 15.21
N ALA A 123 -5.39 -15.61 16.09
CA ALA A 123 -5.90 -15.29 17.44
C ALA A 123 -7.17 -14.43 17.50
N GLU A 124 -7.15 -13.20 17.01
CA GLU A 124 -8.30 -12.29 16.99
C GLU A 124 -8.40 -11.64 15.62
N LYS A 125 -9.59 -11.68 15.01
CA LYS A 125 -9.82 -11.04 13.73
C LYS A 125 -9.67 -9.53 13.90
N SER A 126 -8.62 -8.98 13.31
CA SER A 126 -8.38 -7.54 13.26
C SER A 126 -8.22 -7.14 11.80
N GLU A 127 -8.76 -5.98 11.48
CA GLU A 127 -8.78 -5.45 10.12
C GLU A 127 -8.61 -3.94 10.17
N ALA A 128 -7.84 -3.44 9.21
CA ALA A 128 -7.58 -2.02 9.01
C ALA A 128 -7.88 -1.65 7.56
N LEU A 129 -8.48 -0.49 7.36
CA LEU A 129 -8.84 0.04 6.06
C LEU A 129 -8.29 1.46 5.92
N VAL A 130 -7.37 1.68 4.99
CA VAL A 130 -6.88 3.02 4.66
C VAL A 130 -7.33 3.37 3.26
N VAL A 131 -7.93 4.55 3.11
CA VAL A 131 -8.35 5.07 1.80
C VAL A 131 -7.58 6.36 1.52
N ILE A 132 -7.00 6.43 0.33
CA ILE A 132 -6.48 7.65 -0.28
C ILE A 132 -7.32 7.93 -1.51
N GLU A 133 -8.01 9.05 -1.49
CA GLU A 133 -8.77 9.55 -2.62
C GLU A 133 -8.57 11.06 -2.75
N ASP A 134 -8.77 11.57 -3.97
CA ASP A 134 -8.73 13.00 -4.23
C ASP A 134 -10.05 13.65 -3.83
N GLU A 135 -10.03 14.68 -2.99
CA GLU A 135 -11.22 15.48 -2.69
C GLU A 135 -11.55 16.36 -3.89
N HIS A 136 -12.45 15.88 -4.76
CA HIS A 136 -13.19 16.80 -5.63
C HIS A 136 -14.31 17.43 -4.80
N THR A 137 -13.98 18.44 -3.99
CA THR A 137 -14.97 19.44 -3.60
C THR A 137 -15.50 20.11 -4.87
N ASN A 138 -16.69 19.70 -5.31
CA ASN A 138 -17.55 20.55 -6.15
C ASN A 138 -18.08 21.71 -5.31
#